data_AF-A0A931VSK6-F1
#
_entry.id   AF-A0A931VSK6-F1
#
_cell.length_a   1.000
_cell.length_b   1.000
_cell.length_c   1.000
_cell.angle_alpha   90.00
_cell.angle_beta   90.00
_cell.angle_gamma   90.00
#
_symmetry.space_group_name_H-M   'P 1'
#
loop_
_entity.id
_entity.type
_entity.pdbx_description
1 polymer ?
#
loop_
_entity_poly.entity_id
_entity_poly.type
_entity_poly.pdbx_seq_one_letter_code
_entity_poly.pdbx_strand_id
1 'polypeptide(L)'
;ERAETRLVPVLIVSSRGDVLERIRGLETGAHDYLAKPFDTNELRARVEVQFRVADLERERREAESLREIVSLAATCAHEINNPLTVIGGQAQMLLRRSDVPPEVRRGLELIRDGVDRIQLVIQKMGSLTKAEEMHVPGVGTYLDLDRSSGKDSAPDKA
;
A
#
# COMPACT_ATOMS: atom_id res chain seq x y z
N GLU A 1 18.36 0.55 -16.23
CA GLU A 1 18.51 1.07 -14.85
C GLU A 1 17.92 0.03 -13.90
N ARG A 2 18.62 -0.39 -12.84
CA ARG A 2 18.03 -1.34 -11.87
C ARG A 2 17.13 -0.58 -10.90
N ALA A 3 15.92 -1.06 -10.66
CA ALA A 3 14.96 -0.41 -9.76
C ALA A 3 15.54 -0.20 -8.35
N GLU A 4 16.39 -1.13 -7.90
CA GLU A 4 17.06 -1.12 -6.59
C GLU A 4 18.01 0.06 -6.39
N THR A 5 18.61 0.62 -7.45
CA THR A 5 19.62 1.68 -7.32
C THR A 5 19.07 3.08 -7.53
N ARG A 6 17.78 3.20 -7.88
CA ARG A 6 17.15 4.49 -8.21
C ARG A 6 17.07 5.47 -7.04
N LEU A 7 17.23 4.97 -5.82
CA LEU A 7 17.17 5.72 -4.56
C LEU A 7 18.52 5.89 -3.88
N VAL A 8 19.61 5.49 -4.53
CA VAL A 8 20.95 5.63 -3.95
C VAL A 8 21.46 7.04 -4.29
N PRO A 9 21.64 7.93 -3.29
CA PRO A 9 22.15 9.27 -3.57
C PRO A 9 23.59 9.22 -4.06
N VAL A 10 23.90 10.05 -5.06
CA VAL A 10 25.21 10.09 -5.71
C VAL A 10 25.90 11.41 -5.39
N LEU A 11 27.02 11.34 -4.68
CA LEU A 11 27.93 12.46 -4.43
C LEU A 11 29.17 12.30 -5.32
N ILE A 12 29.41 13.25 -6.21
CA ILE A 12 30.64 13.29 -7.01
C ILE A 12 31.75 13.94 -6.17
N VAL A 13 32.91 13.29 -6.12
CA VAL A 13 34.08 13.84 -5.44
C VAL A 13 35.24 13.94 -6.42
N SER A 14 35.77 15.14 -6.64
CA SER A 14 36.72 15.38 -7.74
C SER A 14 37.81 16.41 -7.43
N SER A 15 38.98 16.30 -8.06
CA SER A 15 40.02 17.36 -8.03
C SER A 15 39.72 18.55 -8.93
N ARG A 16 38.64 18.43 -9.70
CA ARG A 16 38.10 19.42 -10.62
C ARG A 16 37.23 20.40 -9.86
N GLY A 17 37.81 21.54 -9.50
CA GLY A 17 37.20 22.51 -8.59
C GLY A 17 36.49 23.68 -9.26
N ASP A 18 36.58 23.81 -10.58
CA ASP A 18 35.96 24.95 -11.26
C ASP A 18 34.42 24.83 -11.29
N VAL A 19 33.78 25.99 -11.34
CA VAL A 19 32.32 26.10 -11.25
C VAL A 19 31.63 25.37 -12.42
N LEU A 20 32.22 25.40 -13.62
CA LEU A 20 31.61 24.77 -14.80
C LEU A 20 31.66 23.24 -14.70
N GLU A 21 32.76 22.66 -14.22
CA GLU A 21 32.87 21.22 -14.00
C GLU A 21 31.93 20.73 -12.90
N ARG A 22 31.74 21.52 -11.84
CA ARG A 22 30.74 21.23 -10.81
C ARG A 22 29.31 21.26 -11.35
N ILE A 23 28.97 22.28 -12.13
CA ILE A 23 27.64 22.40 -12.78
C ILE A 23 27.40 21.17 -13.66
N ARG A 24 28.35 20.83 -14.54
CA ARG A 24 28.24 19.64 -15.39
C ARG A 24 28.06 18.36 -14.57
N GLY A 25 28.80 18.21 -13.47
CA GLY A 25 28.65 17.07 -12.58
C GLY A 25 27.23 16.93 -12.03
N LEU A 26 26.61 18.03 -11.61
CA LEU A 26 25.22 18.03 -11.12
C LEU A 26 24.21 17.77 -12.24
N GLU A 27 24.43 18.32 -13.44
CA GLU A 27 23.57 18.09 -14.61
C GLU A 27 23.56 16.62 -15.09
N THR A 28 24.55 15.81 -14.71
CA THR A 28 24.53 14.36 -14.98
C THR A 28 23.57 13.57 -14.08
N GLY A 29 22.89 14.23 -13.13
CA GLY A 29 21.99 13.61 -12.16
C GLY A 29 22.64 13.27 -10.83
N ALA A 30 23.85 13.76 -10.56
CA ALA A 30 24.43 13.68 -9.23
C ALA A 30 23.64 14.56 -8.26
N HIS A 31 23.50 14.09 -7.03
CA HIS A 31 22.75 14.78 -5.99
C HIS A 31 23.59 15.87 -5.31
N ASP A 32 24.92 15.69 -5.31
CA ASP A 32 25.86 16.69 -4.80
C ASP A 32 27.24 16.52 -5.46
N TYR A 33 28.09 17.53 -5.29
CA TYR A 33 29.45 17.58 -5.82
C TYR A 33 30.39 18.23 -4.80
N LEU A 34 31.51 17.55 -4.51
CA LEU A 34 32.54 18.03 -3.59
C LEU A 34 33.92 18.06 -4.27
N ALA A 35 34.49 19.26 -4.38
CA ALA A 35 35.83 19.46 -4.92
C ALA A 35 36.91 19.17 -3.87
N LYS A 36 38.05 18.62 -4.30
CA LYS A 36 39.25 18.42 -3.48
C LYS A 36 40.16 19.65 -3.55
N PRO A 37 40.89 19.97 -2.45
CA PRO A 37 40.81 19.35 -1.13
C PRO A 37 39.53 19.77 -0.37
N PHE A 38 38.98 18.89 0.45
CA PHE A 38 37.80 19.15 1.28
C PHE A 38 38.05 18.76 2.74
N ASP A 39 37.29 19.37 3.63
CA ASP A 39 37.27 18.96 5.04
C ASP A 39 36.49 17.65 5.21
N THR A 40 36.99 16.73 6.02
CA THR A 40 36.32 15.44 6.25
C THR A 40 34.96 15.62 6.94
N ASN A 41 34.80 16.63 7.79
CA ASN A 41 33.51 16.95 8.41
C ASN A 41 32.53 17.53 7.38
N GLU A 42 33.01 18.29 6.37
CA GLU A 42 32.16 18.75 5.27
C GLU A 42 31.63 17.55 4.46
N LEU A 43 32.50 16.62 4.08
CA LEU A 43 32.09 15.39 3.39
C LEU A 43 31.07 14.61 4.23
N ARG A 44 31.34 14.42 5.52
CA ARG A 44 30.44 13.72 6.45
C ARG A 44 29.07 14.39 6.51
N ALA A 45 29.02 15.71 6.69
CA ALA A 45 27.77 16.46 6.77
C ALA A 45 26.96 16.36 5.47
N ARG A 46 27.62 16.44 4.31
CA ARG A 46 26.97 16.27 3.00
C ARG A 46 26.37 14.88 2.84
N VAL A 47 27.13 13.84 3.19
CA VAL A 47 26.65 12.44 3.15
C VAL A 47 25.45 12.24 4.09
N GLU A 48 25.48 12.77 5.31
CA GLU A 48 24.35 12.68 6.24
C GLU A 48 23.08 13.37 5.71
N VAL A 49 23.23 14.52 5.05
CA VAL A 49 22.10 15.21 4.40
C VAL A 49 21.52 14.35 3.28
N GLN A 50 22.36 13.74 2.45
CA GLN A 50 21.91 12.87 1.36
C GLN A 50 21.13 11.65 1.85
N PHE A 51 21.60 11.01 2.94
CA PHE A 51 20.85 9.90 3.56
C PHE A 51 19.50 10.35 4.10
N ARG A 52 19.44 11.49 4.80
CA ARG A 52 18.18 12.02 5.32
C ARG A 52 17.16 12.29 4.22
N VAL A 53 17.60 12.85 3.09
CA VAL A 53 16.74 13.08 1.92
C VAL A 53 16.24 11.75 1.36
N ALA A 54 17.13 10.76 1.20
CA ALA A 54 16.75 9.45 0.69
C ALA A 54 15.74 8.72 1.60
N ASP A 55 15.88 8.81 2.91
CA ASP A 55 14.95 8.21 3.87
C ASP A 55 13.57 8.89 3.83
N LEU A 56 13.54 10.22 3.80
CA LEU A 56 12.28 10.95 3.63
C LEU A 56 11.58 10.64 2.30
N GLU A 57 12.33 10.46 1.21
CA GLU A 57 11.76 10.03 -0.07
C GLU A 57 11.19 8.61 -0.02
N ARG A 58 11.83 7.68 0.71
CA ARG A 58 11.31 6.32 0.93
C ARG A 58 10.01 6.35 1.70
N GLU A 59 9.99 7.02 2.85
CA GLU A 59 8.79 7.16 3.68
C GLU A 59 7.64 7.80 2.89
N ARG A 60 7.94 8.83 2.09
CA ARG A 60 6.93 9.49 1.24
C ARG A 60 6.36 8.54 0.20
N ARG A 61 7.20 7.76 -0.48
CA ARG A 61 6.76 6.79 -1.50
C ARG A 61 5.95 5.65 -0.90
N GLU A 62 6.33 5.17 0.27
CA GLU A 62 5.56 4.16 1.01
C GLU A 62 4.18 4.70 1.40
N ALA A 63 4.12 5.93 1.91
CA ALA A 63 2.86 6.60 2.25
C ALA A 63 1.99 6.89 1.01
N GLU A 64 2.59 7.30 -0.10
CA GLU A 64 1.90 7.50 -1.39
C GLU A 64 1.31 6.19 -1.91
N SER A 65 2.11 5.12 -1.93
CA SER A 65 1.66 3.79 -2.37
C SER A 65 0.50 3.27 -1.52
N LEU A 66 0.59 3.41 -0.18
CA LEU A 66 -0.51 3.00 0.71
C LEU A 66 -1.78 3.82 0.46
N ARG A 67 -1.67 5.14 0.25
CA ARG A 67 -2.82 6.00 -0.05
C ARG A 67 -3.51 5.59 -1.35
N GLU A 68 -2.75 5.24 -2.38
CA GLU A 68 -3.29 4.75 -3.65
C GLU A 68 -4.06 3.44 -3.46
N ILE A 69 -3.48 2.48 -2.72
CA ILE A 69 -4.13 1.20 -2.39
C ILE A 69 -5.43 1.43 -1.63
N VAL A 70 -5.41 2.27 -0.59
CA VAL A 70 -6.59 2.58 0.23
C VAL A 70 -7.68 3.27 -0.59
N SER A 71 -7.31 4.20 -1.48
CA SER A 71 -8.27 4.88 -2.36
C SER A 71 -8.95 3.91 -3.33
N LEU A 72 -8.18 3.02 -3.95
CA LEU A 72 -8.71 1.98 -4.83
C LEU A 72 -9.60 1.01 -4.04
N ALA A 73 -9.16 0.57 -2.86
CA ALA A 73 -9.93 -0.28 -1.96
C ALA A 73 -11.29 0.35 -1.58
N ALA A 74 -11.30 1.63 -1.22
CA ALA A 74 -12.53 2.35 -0.87
C ALA A 74 -13.50 2.43 -2.07
N THR A 75 -12.98 2.66 -3.28
CA THR A 75 -13.79 2.71 -4.50
C THR A 75 -14.41 1.36 -4.81
N CYS A 76 -13.60 0.30 -4.82
CA CYS A 76 -14.07 -1.07 -5.00
C CYS A 76 -15.07 -1.47 -3.91
N ALA A 77 -14.84 -1.08 -2.65
CA ALA A 77 -15.74 -1.36 -1.54
C ALA A 77 -17.13 -0.76 -1.78
N HIS A 78 -17.22 0.50 -2.22
CA HIS A 78 -18.50 1.13 -2.55
C HIS A 78 -19.21 0.41 -3.70
N GLU A 79 -18.49 0.09 -4.78
CA GLU A 79 -19.09 -0.56 -5.95
C GLU A 79 -19.57 -1.99 -5.67
N ILE A 80 -18.92 -2.73 -4.79
CA ILE A 80 -19.32 -4.09 -4.42
C ILE A 80 -20.40 -4.09 -3.33
N ASN A 81 -20.36 -3.16 -2.37
CA ASN A 81 -21.37 -3.06 -1.32
C ASN A 81 -22.77 -2.78 -1.88
N ASN A 82 -22.88 -2.01 -2.97
CA ASN A 82 -24.15 -1.70 -3.61
C ASN A 82 -24.93 -2.95 -4.07
N PRO A 83 -24.40 -3.81 -4.96
CA PRO A 83 -25.08 -5.03 -5.38
C PRO A 83 -25.26 -6.02 -4.22
N LEU A 84 -24.31 -6.12 -3.29
CA LEU A 84 -24.45 -6.99 -2.11
C LEU A 84 -25.60 -6.56 -1.21
N THR A 85 -25.80 -5.26 -1.01
CA THR A 85 -26.93 -4.73 -0.24
C THR A 85 -28.25 -5.11 -0.88
N VAL A 86 -28.34 -5.06 -2.22
CA VAL A 86 -29.54 -5.48 -2.94
C VAL A 86 -29.77 -7.00 -2.81
N ILE A 87 -28.74 -7.81 -3.05
CA ILE A 87 -28.83 -9.28 -2.96
C ILE A 87 -29.19 -9.73 -1.55
N GLY A 88 -28.48 -9.23 -0.54
CA GLY A 88 -28.73 -9.51 0.87
C GLY A 88 -30.11 -9.04 1.32
N GLY A 89 -30.52 -7.82 0.91
CA GLY A 89 -31.84 -7.29 1.18
C GLY A 89 -32.97 -8.15 0.61
N GLN A 90 -32.84 -8.59 -0.65
CA GLN A 90 -33.83 -9.47 -1.30
C GLN A 90 -33.89 -10.84 -0.62
N ALA A 91 -32.74 -11.46 -0.35
CA ALA A 91 -32.68 -12.73 0.36
C ALA A 91 -33.35 -12.62 1.75
N GLN A 92 -33.06 -11.54 2.48
CA GLN A 92 -33.66 -11.27 3.78
C GLN A 92 -35.18 -11.08 3.72
N MET A 93 -35.69 -10.34 2.72
CA MET A 93 -37.13 -10.15 2.54
C MET A 93 -37.85 -11.46 2.21
N LEU A 94 -37.26 -12.30 1.36
CA LEU A 94 -37.79 -13.63 1.07
C LEU A 94 -37.76 -14.56 2.29
N LEU A 95 -36.70 -14.52 3.10
CA LEU A 95 -36.61 -15.32 4.33
C LEU A 95 -37.68 -14.97 5.38
N ARG A 96 -38.21 -13.75 5.37
CA ARG A 96 -39.30 -13.31 6.25
C ARG A 96 -40.66 -13.89 5.88
N ARG A 97 -40.83 -14.38 4.65
CA ARG A 97 -42.07 -15.03 4.22
C ARG A 97 -42.20 -16.41 4.87
N SER A 98 -43.41 -16.75 5.30
CA SER A 98 -43.74 -18.03 5.93
C SER A 98 -44.00 -19.14 4.91
N ASP A 99 -44.28 -18.81 3.65
CA ASP A 99 -44.66 -19.75 2.58
C ASP A 99 -43.47 -20.27 1.75
N VAL A 100 -42.24 -19.98 2.16
CA VAL A 100 -41.04 -20.40 1.42
C VAL A 100 -40.73 -21.88 1.71
N PRO A 101 -40.62 -22.73 0.67
CA PRO A 101 -40.25 -24.14 0.83
C PRO A 101 -38.90 -24.32 1.54
N PRO A 102 -38.72 -25.36 2.36
CA PRO A 102 -37.49 -25.59 3.12
C PRO A 102 -36.22 -25.62 2.25
N GLU A 103 -36.27 -26.18 1.04
CA GLU A 103 -35.11 -26.24 0.14
C GLU A 103 -34.69 -24.83 -0.32
N VAL A 104 -35.67 -23.98 -0.64
CA VAL A 104 -35.44 -22.60 -1.06
C VAL A 104 -34.94 -21.76 0.12
N ARG A 105 -35.52 -21.94 1.32
CA ARG A 105 -35.07 -21.27 2.55
C ARG A 105 -33.58 -21.52 2.81
N ARG A 106 -33.14 -22.77 2.69
CA ARG A 106 -31.72 -23.13 2.85
C ARG A 106 -30.83 -22.45 1.80
N GLY A 107 -31.29 -22.35 0.55
CA GLY A 107 -30.57 -21.62 -0.50
C GLY A 107 -30.43 -20.12 -0.18
N LEU A 108 -31.49 -19.49 0.33
CA LEU A 108 -31.47 -18.08 0.74
C LEU A 108 -30.55 -17.82 1.93
N GLU A 109 -30.49 -18.74 2.90
CA GLU A 109 -29.54 -18.69 4.02
C GLU A 109 -28.08 -18.76 3.53
N LEU A 110 -27.77 -19.66 2.59
CA LEU A 110 -26.44 -19.73 1.97
C LEU A 110 -26.06 -18.44 1.24
N ILE A 111 -27.01 -17.81 0.53
CA ILE A 111 -26.78 -16.52 -0.14
C ILE A 111 -26.47 -15.44 0.89
N ARG A 112 -27.28 -15.34 1.96
CA ARG A 112 -27.07 -14.35 3.02
C ARG A 112 -25.70 -14.54 3.68
N ASP A 113 -25.37 -15.76 4.08
CA ASP A 113 -24.09 -16.07 4.72
C ASP A 113 -22.90 -15.77 3.78
N GLY A 114 -23.09 -15.96 2.46
CA GLY A 114 -22.12 -15.57 1.44
C GLY A 114 -21.95 -14.05 1.34
N VAL A 115 -23.05 -13.30 1.32
CA VAL A 115 -23.04 -11.82 1.33
C VAL A 115 -22.30 -11.29 2.56
N ASP A 116 -22.63 -11.81 3.75
CA ASP A 116 -22.01 -11.41 5.02
C ASP A 116 -20.50 -11.66 5.02
N ARG A 117 -20.06 -12.80 4.48
CA ARG A 117 -18.62 -13.10 4.32
C ARG A 117 -17.92 -12.14 3.38
N ILE A 118 -18.52 -11.78 2.25
CA ILE A 118 -17.90 -10.85 1.30
C ILE A 118 -17.82 -9.45 1.93
N GLN A 119 -18.87 -9.01 2.63
CA GLN A 119 -18.87 -7.73 3.35
C GLN A 119 -17.75 -7.66 4.40
N LEU A 120 -17.48 -8.75 5.12
CA LEU A 120 -16.35 -8.82 6.06
C LEU A 120 -15.00 -8.62 5.37
N VAL A 121 -14.78 -9.24 4.21
CA VAL A 121 -13.54 -9.07 3.42
C VAL A 121 -13.40 -7.62 2.95
N ILE A 122 -14.48 -7.02 2.45
CA ILE A 122 -14.49 -5.62 2.01
C ILE A 122 -14.18 -4.67 3.17
N GLN A 123 -14.73 -4.92 4.35
CA GLN A 123 -14.43 -4.12 5.54
C GLN A 123 -12.95 -4.17 5.92
N LYS A 124 -12.32 -5.36 5.87
CA LYS A 124 -10.86 -5.49 6.09
C LYS A 124 -10.08 -4.67 5.08
N MET A 125 -10.44 -4.78 3.80
CA MET A 125 -9.84 -4.04 2.69
C MET A 125 -10.00 -2.51 2.83
N GLY A 126 -11.13 -2.03 3.35
CA GLY A 126 -11.35 -0.60 3.62
C GLY A 126 -10.62 -0.06 4.85
N SER A 127 -9.98 -0.92 5.65
CA SER A 127 -9.30 -0.58 6.90
C SER A 127 -7.78 -0.84 6.87
N LEU A 128 -7.20 -0.87 5.66
CA LEU A 128 -5.77 -1.07 5.46
C LEU A 128 -4.96 0.11 6.04
N THR A 129 -3.92 -0.22 6.82
CA THR A 129 -3.02 0.76 7.45
C THR A 129 -1.56 0.55 7.06
N LYS A 130 -1.24 -0.55 6.41
CA LYS A 130 0.09 -0.90 5.87
C LYS A 130 -0.09 -1.88 4.72
N ALA A 131 0.93 -2.04 3.88
CA ALA A 131 0.93 -3.02 2.80
C ALA A 131 1.87 -4.17 3.17
N GLU A 132 1.33 -5.26 3.72
CA GLU A 132 2.10 -6.47 3.99
C GLU A 132 1.84 -7.52 2.93
N GLU A 133 2.92 -8.04 2.37
CA GLU A 133 2.86 -9.05 1.31
C GLU A 133 3.02 -10.46 1.90
N MET A 134 2.25 -11.40 1.35
CA MET A 134 2.40 -12.83 1.54
C MET A 134 2.84 -13.47 0.23
N HIS A 135 3.85 -14.32 0.30
CA HIS A 135 4.24 -15.16 -0.83
C HIS A 135 3.55 -16.52 -0.73
N VAL A 136 2.78 -16.86 -1.75
CA VAL A 136 2.13 -18.17 -1.88
C VAL A 136 2.84 -18.98 -2.96
N PRO A 137 3.50 -20.11 -2.61
CA PRO A 137 4.20 -20.94 -3.57
C PRO A 137 3.31 -21.35 -4.75
N GLY A 138 3.78 -21.11 -5.97
CA GLY A 138 3.06 -21.46 -7.21
C GLY A 138 1.98 -20.47 -7.64
N VAL A 139 1.65 -19.47 -6.81
CA VAL A 139 0.58 -18.49 -7.11
C VAL A 139 1.13 -17.06 -7.16
N GLY A 140 2.24 -16.77 -6.48
CA GLY A 140 2.91 -15.47 -6.50
C GLY A 140 2.75 -14.68 -5.20
N THR A 141 2.93 -13.36 -5.28
CA THR A 141 2.87 -12.44 -4.13
C THR A 141 1.51 -11.75 -4.07
N TYR A 142 0.91 -11.73 -2.88
CA TYR A 142 -0.42 -11.17 -2.62
C TYR A 142 -0.38 -10.21 -1.43
N LEU A 143 -1.29 -9.25 -1.42
CA LEU A 143 -1.53 -8.43 -0.23
C LEU A 143 -2.22 -9.28 0.84
N ASP A 144 -1.60 -9.39 2.01
CA ASP A 144 -2.19 -10.04 3.18
C ASP A 144 -3.15 -9.07 3.86
N LEU A 145 -4.45 -9.19 3.56
CA LEU A 145 -5.48 -8.29 4.09
C LEU A 145 -5.57 -8.31 5.62
N ASP A 146 -5.34 -9.47 6.25
CA ASP A 146 -5.44 -9.61 7.69
C ASP A 146 -4.31 -8.85 8.37
N ARG A 147 -3.07 -9.10 7.94
CA ARG A 147 -1.90 -8.41 8.48
C ARG A 147 -1.87 -6.94 8.11
N SER A 148 -2.45 -6.56 6.97
CA SER A 148 -2.46 -5.19 6.46
C SER A 148 -3.56 -4.31 7.06
N SER A 149 -4.60 -4.90 7.64
CA SER A 149 -5.68 -4.17 8.29
C SER A 149 -5.33 -3.72 9.70
N GLY A 150 -5.72 -2.51 10.08
CA GLY A 150 -5.48 -1.97 11.43
C GLY A 150 -6.42 -2.53 12.51
N LYS A 151 -7.33 -3.44 12.14
CA LYS A 151 -8.26 -4.08 13.06
C LYS A 151 -7.84 -5.52 13.30
N ASP A 152 -7.22 -5.77 14.44
CA ASP A 152 -7.41 -7.04 15.14
C ASP A 152 -8.92 -7.21 15.34
N SER A 153 -9.54 -7.95 14.44
CA SER A 153 -10.94 -8.35 14.54
C SER A 153 -11.05 -9.44 15.60
N ALA A 154 -10.83 -9.07 16.87
CA ALA A 154 -11.41 -9.81 17.96
C ALA A 154 -12.95 -9.70 17.80
N PRO A 155 -13.66 -10.82 17.63
CA PRO A 155 -15.12 -10.76 17.61
C PRO A 155 -15.57 -10.42 19.03
N ASP A 156 -16.12 -9.22 19.20
CA ASP A 156 -16.87 -8.86 20.39
C ASP A 156 -18.14 -9.73 20.42
N LYS A 157 -18.07 -10.84 21.16
CA LYS A 157 -19.21 -11.66 21.52
C LYS A 157 -19.68 -11.20 22.89
N ALA A 158 -20.76 -10.42 22.91
CA ALA A 158 -21.63 -10.23 24.05
C ALA A 158 -23.01 -10.80 23.73
#